data_AF-A0AAV7SEF3-F1
#
_entry.id   AF-A0AAV7SEF3-F1
#
_cell.length_a   1.000
_cell.length_b   1.000
_cell.length_c   1.000
_cell.angle_alpha   90.00
_cell.angle_beta   90.00
_cell.angle_gamma   90.00
#
_symmetry.space_group_name_H-M   'P 1'
#
loop_
_entity.id
_entity.type
_entity.pdbx_description
1 polymer ?
#
loop_
_entity_poly.entity_id
_entity_poly.type
_entity_poly.pdbx_seq_one_letter_code
_entity_poly.pdbx_strand_id
1 'polypeptide(L)'
;MPRGKTAGKTPGKPAHQLLFSEALRQQKHPSVEDPPPLPHSSMADDTQGVTMDHILQEISAVSRKLEGMDSARVALTAETRSMRLDIAGFQSQISGLDQRVATVETQVASWTDRDQELLHLHSKLIDVEDRSCRNNVRLLGFLEGIEGEDMFSYFLSLRTRLRHPDVKFSLFEPGRMWTTKNGKSLNFYNPEDLRAFLEGLHDQSQTMEMTAQTPLDIRDLPSGAGHPVTVSETEGRFTIDPQTRGRDLERLTKNYDDRDKVLQGMAMHTQISDRDKSRSPLKPMAAPT
;
A
#
# COMPACT_ATOMS: atom_id res chain seq x y z
N MET A 1 -33.57 -20.06 -10.03
CA MET A 1 -32.28 -20.63 -9.58
C MET A 1 -32.22 -20.53 -8.06
N PRO A 2 -32.12 -21.65 -7.32
CA PRO A 2 -32.25 -21.67 -5.86
C PRO A 2 -30.88 -21.70 -5.14
N ARG A 3 -30.93 -21.44 -3.82
CA ARG A 3 -29.88 -21.64 -2.78
C ARG A 3 -28.81 -20.53 -2.72
N GLY A 4 -28.36 -20.08 -1.55
CA GLY A 4 -28.31 -20.76 -0.26
C GLY A 4 -28.49 -19.86 0.96
N LYS A 5 -29.12 -20.45 1.97
CA LYS A 5 -29.17 -19.99 3.35
C LYS A 5 -27.78 -20.21 3.96
N THR A 6 -27.11 -19.18 4.43
CA THR A 6 -25.93 -19.32 5.28
C THR A 6 -26.37 -19.39 6.74
N ALA A 7 -26.08 -20.53 7.35
CA ALA A 7 -26.39 -20.86 8.73
C ALA A 7 -25.67 -19.92 9.72
N GLY A 8 -26.38 -19.59 10.79
CA GLY A 8 -25.87 -18.82 11.92
C GLY A 8 -24.70 -19.51 12.58
N LYS A 9 -23.59 -18.78 12.66
CA LYS A 9 -22.41 -19.14 13.44
C LYS A 9 -22.63 -18.61 14.85
N THR A 10 -22.93 -19.51 15.79
CA THR A 10 -23.01 -19.19 17.21
C THR A 10 -21.62 -18.75 17.70
N PRO A 11 -21.52 -17.68 18.52
CA PRO A 11 -20.25 -17.31 19.12
C PRO A 11 -19.83 -18.40 20.10
N GLY A 12 -18.64 -18.96 19.85
CA GLY A 12 -18.00 -19.95 20.70
C GLY A 12 -17.88 -19.40 22.12
N LYS A 13 -18.33 -20.21 23.09
CA LYS A 13 -18.09 -19.95 24.51
C LYS A 13 -16.57 -19.90 24.74
N PRO A 14 -16.03 -18.90 25.46
CA PRO A 14 -14.61 -18.81 25.72
C PRO A 14 -14.14 -19.99 26.56
N ALA A 15 -13.10 -20.69 26.09
CA ALA A 15 -12.51 -21.88 26.68
C ALA A 15 -11.81 -21.65 28.04
N HIS A 16 -11.95 -20.48 28.66
CA HIS A 16 -11.29 -20.13 29.92
C HIS A 16 -12.04 -20.56 31.18
N GLN A 17 -13.20 -21.21 31.07
CA GLN A 17 -13.98 -21.64 32.23
C GLN A 17 -13.74 -23.09 32.67
N LEU A 18 -12.91 -23.87 31.96
CA LEU A 18 -12.64 -25.27 32.31
C LEU A 18 -11.35 -25.52 33.09
N LEU A 19 -10.46 -24.53 33.24
CA LEU A 19 -9.19 -24.70 33.95
C LEU A 19 -9.25 -24.40 35.46
N PHE A 20 -10.35 -23.84 35.96
CA PHE A 20 -10.49 -23.55 37.40
C PHE A 20 -11.16 -24.67 38.21
N SER A 21 -11.78 -25.64 37.54
CA SER A 21 -12.52 -26.74 38.19
C SER A 21 -11.61 -27.90 38.63
N GLU A 22 -10.38 -27.97 38.11
CA GLU A 22 -9.50 -29.13 38.30
C GLU A 22 -8.45 -28.92 39.42
N ALA A 23 -8.17 -27.66 39.77
CA ALA A 23 -7.22 -27.32 40.85
C ALA A 23 -7.78 -27.51 42.27
N LEU A 24 -9.12 -27.62 42.45
CA LEU A 24 -9.72 -27.79 43.78
C LEU A 24 -9.91 -29.25 44.21
N ARG A 25 -9.52 -30.24 43.38
CA ARG A 25 -9.75 -31.67 43.67
C ARG A 25 -8.57 -32.41 44.32
N GLN A 26 -7.46 -31.74 44.60
CA GLN A 26 -6.26 -32.36 45.20
C GLN A 26 -5.99 -31.98 46.67
N GLN A 27 -6.98 -31.48 47.41
CA GLN A 27 -6.88 -31.54 48.89
C GLN A 27 -7.21 -32.96 49.37
N LYS A 28 -6.19 -33.81 49.27
CA LYS A 28 -6.07 -35.08 49.97
C LYS A 28 -6.11 -34.79 51.47
N HIS A 29 -7.26 -35.01 52.10
CA HIS A 29 -7.36 -35.01 53.55
C HIS A 29 -6.37 -36.04 54.12
N PRO A 30 -5.53 -35.68 55.11
CA PRO A 30 -4.73 -36.68 55.82
C PRO A 30 -5.69 -37.60 56.57
N SER A 31 -5.61 -38.90 56.27
CA SER A 31 -6.27 -39.95 57.06
C SER A 31 -5.91 -39.77 58.52
N VAL A 32 -6.95 -39.64 59.35
CA VAL A 32 -6.85 -39.77 60.80
C VAL A 32 -6.52 -41.24 61.08
N GLU A 33 -5.27 -41.52 61.45
CA GLU A 33 -4.87 -42.80 62.02
C GLU A 33 -5.43 -42.89 63.45
N ASP A 34 -6.11 -43.99 63.75
CA ASP A 34 -6.59 -44.33 65.09
C ASP A 34 -5.40 -44.48 66.06
N PRO A 35 -5.42 -43.84 67.24
CA PRO A 35 -4.38 -44.02 68.23
C PRO A 35 -4.50 -45.39 68.94
N PRO A 36 -3.38 -46.03 69.31
CA PRO A 36 -3.37 -47.32 69.97
C PRO A 36 -3.85 -47.23 71.44
N PRO A 37 -4.41 -48.32 72.00
CA PRO A 37 -4.86 -48.34 73.39
C PRO A 37 -3.66 -48.39 74.34
N LEU A 38 -3.57 -47.41 75.25
CA LEU A 38 -2.54 -47.37 76.30
C LEU A 38 -3.04 -47.91 77.65
N PRO A 39 -2.11 -48.43 78.47
CA PRO A 39 -2.42 -49.32 79.58
C PRO A 39 -2.79 -48.58 80.85
N HIS A 40 -3.71 -49.17 81.61
CA HIS A 40 -4.10 -48.78 82.95
C HIS A 40 -2.88 -48.87 83.90
N SER A 41 -2.41 -47.74 84.42
CA SER A 41 -1.50 -47.71 85.55
C SER A 41 -2.02 -46.72 86.60
N SER A 42 -2.36 -47.29 87.74
CA SER A 42 -2.84 -46.65 88.95
C SER A 42 -1.64 -46.14 89.76
N MET A 43 -1.47 -44.82 89.83
CA MET A 43 -0.78 -44.13 90.92
C MET A 43 -1.54 -42.82 91.20
N ALA A 44 -2.07 -42.72 92.40
CA ALA A 44 -2.82 -41.59 92.93
C ALA A 44 -1.89 -40.50 93.45
N ASP A 45 -2.44 -39.29 93.46
CA ASP A 45 -2.13 -38.13 94.32
C ASP A 45 -0.72 -37.54 94.26
N ASP A 46 -0.59 -36.52 93.41
CA ASP A 46 0.00 -35.19 93.73
C ASP A 46 0.28 -34.34 92.46
N THR A 47 -0.08 -34.81 91.27
CA THR A 47 0.17 -34.11 89.99
C THR A 47 -0.99 -33.27 89.43
N GLN A 48 -2.17 -33.25 90.08
CA GLN A 48 -3.35 -32.53 89.57
C GLN A 48 -3.17 -31.00 89.44
N GLY A 49 -2.31 -30.40 90.27
CA GLY A 49 -1.98 -28.97 90.17
C GLY A 49 -1.16 -28.63 88.91
N VAL A 50 -0.16 -29.47 88.58
CA VAL A 50 0.72 -29.26 87.42
C VAL A 50 -0.03 -29.49 86.11
N THR A 51 -1.03 -30.39 86.09
CA THR A 51 -1.84 -30.63 84.89
C THR A 51 -2.80 -29.49 84.57
N MET A 52 -3.34 -28.79 85.57
CA MET A 52 -4.26 -27.67 85.35
C MET A 52 -3.53 -26.43 84.82
N ASP A 53 -2.36 -26.12 85.39
CA ASP A 53 -1.53 -24.99 84.94
C ASP A 53 -1.06 -25.18 83.49
N HIS A 54 -0.73 -26.41 83.10
CA HIS A 54 -0.37 -26.74 81.72
C HIS A 54 -1.55 -26.53 80.75
N ILE A 55 -2.76 -26.96 81.12
CA ILE A 55 -3.97 -26.75 80.31
C ILE A 55 -4.25 -25.25 80.15
N LEU A 56 -4.14 -24.45 81.21
CA LEU A 56 -4.31 -23.00 81.13
C LEU A 56 -3.25 -22.35 80.23
N GLN A 57 -2.01 -22.84 80.29
CA GLN A 57 -0.94 -22.37 79.42
C GLN A 57 -1.21 -22.71 77.95
N GLU A 58 -1.67 -23.92 77.64
CA GLU A 58 -2.06 -24.29 76.28
C GLU A 58 -3.25 -23.49 75.77
N ILE A 59 -4.29 -23.29 76.60
CA ILE A 59 -5.44 -22.43 76.26
C ILE A 59 -4.94 -21.02 75.94
N SER A 60 -4.04 -20.44 76.74
CA SER A 60 -3.46 -19.12 76.47
C SER A 60 -2.63 -19.07 75.19
N ALA A 61 -1.95 -20.16 74.83
CA ALA A 61 -1.20 -20.27 73.59
C ALA A 61 -2.13 -20.37 72.37
N VAL A 62 -3.21 -21.14 72.49
CA VAL A 62 -4.26 -21.25 71.46
C VAL A 62 -4.96 -19.91 71.27
N SER A 63 -5.31 -19.21 72.35
CA SER A 63 -5.93 -17.88 72.27
C SER A 63 -5.03 -16.88 71.53
N ARG A 64 -3.73 -16.82 71.85
CA ARG A 64 -2.78 -15.95 71.14
C ARG A 64 -2.65 -16.32 69.66
N LYS A 65 -2.64 -17.61 69.35
CA LYS A 65 -2.60 -18.08 67.94
C LYS A 65 -3.87 -17.70 67.20
N LEU A 66 -5.03 -17.80 67.84
CA LEU A 66 -6.32 -17.41 67.27
C LEU A 66 -6.38 -15.91 66.98
N GLU A 67 -5.92 -15.07 67.92
CA GLU A 67 -5.79 -13.62 67.73
C GLU A 67 -4.84 -13.27 66.56
N GLY A 68 -3.73 -14.00 66.43
CA GLY A 68 -2.81 -13.87 65.30
C GLY A 68 -3.45 -14.27 63.96
N MET A 69 -4.24 -15.35 63.95
CA MET A 69 -5.01 -15.77 62.77
C MET A 69 -6.09 -14.77 62.39
N ASP A 70 -6.80 -14.18 63.36
CA ASP A 70 -7.79 -13.15 63.11
C ASP A 70 -7.15 -11.88 62.55
N SER A 71 -6.00 -11.48 63.07
CA SER A 71 -5.21 -10.37 62.53
C SER A 71 -4.78 -10.62 61.09
N ALA A 72 -4.29 -11.82 60.77
CA ALA A 72 -3.92 -12.22 59.42
C ALA A 72 -5.15 -12.26 58.48
N ARG A 73 -6.30 -12.72 58.97
CA ARG A 73 -7.57 -12.73 58.22
C ARG A 73 -8.04 -11.33 57.87
N VAL A 74 -7.95 -10.38 58.81
CA VAL A 74 -8.28 -8.98 58.57
C VAL A 74 -7.35 -8.38 57.50
N ALA A 75 -6.05 -8.65 57.57
CA ALA A 75 -5.08 -8.20 56.57
C ALA A 75 -5.40 -8.74 55.16
N LEU A 76 -5.65 -10.05 55.03
CA LEU A 76 -6.03 -10.67 53.74
C LEU A 76 -7.36 -10.12 53.21
N THR A 77 -8.31 -9.81 54.09
CA THR A 77 -9.58 -9.21 53.69
C THR A 77 -9.38 -7.78 53.17
N ALA A 78 -8.49 -7.02 53.79
CA ALA A 78 -8.14 -5.67 53.33
C ALA A 78 -7.42 -5.71 51.97
N GLU A 79 -6.45 -6.62 51.78
CA GLU A 79 -5.75 -6.81 50.51
C GLU A 79 -6.72 -7.25 49.40
N THR A 80 -7.60 -8.21 49.69
CA THR A 80 -8.65 -8.66 48.75
C THR A 80 -9.56 -7.50 48.34
N ARG A 81 -9.88 -6.59 49.27
CA ARG A 81 -10.67 -5.40 48.96
C ARG A 81 -9.88 -4.43 48.07
N SER A 82 -8.59 -4.24 48.32
CA SER A 82 -7.72 -3.41 47.47
C SER A 82 -7.66 -3.94 46.04
N MET A 83 -7.38 -5.25 45.87
CA MET A 83 -7.33 -5.87 44.55
C MET A 83 -8.66 -5.73 43.79
N ARG A 84 -9.81 -5.81 44.48
CA ARG A 84 -11.12 -5.59 43.86
C ARG A 84 -11.30 -4.16 43.33
N LEU A 85 -10.76 -3.17 44.04
CA LEU A 85 -10.78 -1.77 43.58
C LEU A 85 -9.88 -1.59 42.35
N ASP A 86 -8.70 -2.19 42.35
CA ASP A 86 -7.79 -2.15 41.20
C ASP A 86 -8.40 -2.82 39.97
N ILE A 87 -9.04 -3.98 40.14
CA ILE A 87 -9.78 -4.67 39.07
C ILE A 87 -10.89 -3.78 38.52
N ALA A 88 -11.66 -3.09 39.36
CA ALA A 88 -12.68 -2.15 38.91
C ALA A 88 -12.07 -0.96 38.14
N GLY A 89 -10.92 -0.46 38.58
CA GLY A 89 -10.15 0.57 37.89
C GLY A 89 -9.71 0.12 36.49
N PHE A 90 -9.12 -1.08 36.38
CA PHE A 90 -8.72 -1.65 35.09
C PHE A 90 -9.90 -1.90 34.17
N GLN A 91 -11.03 -2.37 34.69
CA GLN A 91 -12.25 -2.54 33.91
C GLN A 91 -12.73 -1.21 33.31
N SER A 92 -12.72 -0.13 34.09
CA SER A 92 -13.06 1.21 33.59
C SER A 92 -12.10 1.68 32.50
N GLN A 93 -10.79 1.45 32.67
CA GLN A 93 -9.79 1.80 31.66
C GLN A 93 -9.97 1.00 30.37
N ILE A 94 -10.23 -0.31 30.46
CA ILE A 94 -10.49 -1.18 29.31
C ILE A 94 -11.72 -0.68 28.54
N SER A 95 -12.83 -0.41 29.24
CA SER A 95 -14.03 0.14 28.58
C SER A 95 -13.77 1.49 27.89
N GLY A 96 -12.93 2.34 28.48
CA GLY A 96 -12.51 3.60 27.85
C GLY A 96 -11.64 3.39 26.60
N LEU A 97 -10.76 2.39 26.61
CA LEU A 97 -9.98 2.00 25.44
C LEU A 97 -10.87 1.42 24.34
N ASP A 98 -11.82 0.57 24.68
CA ASP A 98 -12.77 -0.02 23.73
C ASP A 98 -13.57 1.08 23.00
N GLN A 99 -14.04 2.09 23.72
CA GLN A 99 -14.73 3.23 23.12
C GLN A 99 -13.83 4.04 22.16
N ARG A 100 -12.56 4.25 22.53
CA ARG A 100 -11.59 4.93 21.68
C ARG A 100 -11.27 4.13 20.43
N VAL A 101 -11.11 2.82 20.55
CA VAL A 101 -10.90 1.90 19.41
C VAL A 101 -12.11 1.97 18.47
N ALA A 102 -13.33 1.83 19.00
CA ALA A 102 -14.55 1.97 18.19
C ALA A 102 -14.62 3.32 17.45
N THR A 103 -14.21 4.41 18.11
CA THR A 103 -14.15 5.74 17.47
C THR A 103 -13.13 5.76 16.32
N VAL A 104 -11.93 5.24 16.53
CA VAL A 104 -10.89 5.17 15.49
C VAL A 104 -11.34 4.30 14.32
N GLU A 105 -11.97 3.16 14.60
CA GLU A 105 -12.51 2.27 13.56
C GLU A 105 -13.54 3.00 12.69
N THR A 106 -14.45 3.78 13.29
CA THR A 106 -15.42 4.59 12.52
C THR A 106 -14.74 5.66 11.68
N GLN A 107 -13.66 6.28 12.17
CA GLN A 107 -12.90 7.27 11.41
C GLN A 107 -12.18 6.65 10.22
N VAL A 108 -11.54 5.49 10.40
CA VAL A 108 -10.86 4.76 9.34
C VAL A 108 -11.86 4.36 8.23
N ALA A 109 -13.04 3.86 8.61
CA ALA A 109 -14.10 3.57 7.64
C ALA A 109 -14.51 4.83 6.83
N SER A 110 -14.59 5.99 7.49
CA SER A 110 -14.91 7.24 6.79
C SER A 110 -13.81 7.73 5.84
N TRP A 111 -12.54 7.36 6.08
CA TRP A 111 -11.44 7.68 5.19
C TRP A 111 -11.44 6.77 3.97
N THR A 112 -11.74 5.49 4.14
CA THR A 112 -11.88 4.57 3.00
C THR A 112 -12.99 5.00 2.04
N ASP A 113 -14.10 5.54 2.54
CA ASP A 113 -15.18 6.07 1.71
C ASP A 113 -14.72 7.31 0.92
N ARG A 114 -13.95 8.21 1.53
CA ARG A 114 -13.39 9.39 0.85
C ARG A 114 -12.37 9.01 -0.21
N ASP A 115 -11.54 7.99 0.03
CA ASP A 115 -10.58 7.50 -0.97
C ASP A 115 -11.30 6.95 -2.21
N GLN A 116 -12.44 6.25 -2.03
CA GLN A 116 -13.27 5.80 -3.15
C GLN A 116 -13.86 6.99 -3.93
N GLU A 117 -14.30 8.03 -3.24
CA GLU A 117 -14.80 9.26 -3.87
C GLU A 117 -13.69 9.98 -4.67
N LEU A 118 -12.48 10.07 -4.12
CA LEU A 118 -11.34 10.65 -4.82
C LEU A 118 -10.97 9.88 -6.08
N LEU A 119 -10.96 8.54 -6.03
CA LEU A 119 -10.73 7.70 -7.21
C LEU A 119 -11.80 7.92 -8.29
N HIS A 120 -13.07 8.06 -7.88
CA HIS A 120 -14.17 8.36 -8.79
C HIS A 120 -14.04 9.73 -9.44
N LEU A 121 -13.73 10.76 -8.66
CA LEU A 121 -13.50 12.12 -9.16
C LEU A 121 -12.29 12.18 -10.09
N HIS A 122 -11.22 11.46 -9.76
CA HIS A 122 -10.04 11.36 -10.61
C HIS A 122 -10.36 10.70 -11.96
N SER A 123 -11.14 9.61 -11.96
CA SER A 123 -11.61 8.96 -13.19
C SER A 123 -12.46 9.91 -14.05
N LYS A 124 -13.36 10.68 -13.43
CA LYS A 124 -14.14 11.71 -14.12
C LYS A 124 -13.27 12.82 -14.70
N LEU A 125 -12.24 13.27 -13.98
CA LEU A 125 -11.30 14.28 -14.45
C LEU A 125 -10.60 13.80 -15.72
N ILE A 126 -10.11 12.55 -15.74
CA ILE A 126 -9.48 11.96 -16.92
C ILE A 126 -10.46 11.91 -18.09
N ASP A 127 -11.69 11.44 -17.89
CA ASP A 127 -12.70 11.40 -18.96
C ASP A 127 -13.03 12.79 -19.52
N VAL A 128 -13.13 13.81 -18.67
CA VAL A 128 -13.36 15.20 -19.10
C VAL A 128 -12.15 15.74 -19.86
N GLU A 129 -10.94 15.51 -19.35
CA GLU A 129 -9.69 15.93 -19.99
C GLU A 129 -9.55 15.28 -21.38
N ASP A 130 -9.78 13.98 -21.48
CA ASP A 130 -9.74 13.24 -22.73
C ASP A 130 -10.76 13.81 -23.72
N ARG A 131 -12.01 14.06 -23.30
CA ARG A 131 -13.05 14.65 -24.16
C ARG A 131 -12.70 16.06 -24.61
N SER A 132 -12.13 16.87 -23.72
CA SER A 132 -11.68 18.24 -24.01
C SER A 132 -10.53 18.24 -25.01
N CYS A 133 -9.61 17.28 -24.88
CA CYS A 133 -8.44 17.15 -25.75
C CYS A 133 -8.69 16.44 -27.08
N ARG A 134 -9.83 15.75 -27.27
CA ARG A 134 -10.13 15.00 -28.52
C ARG A 134 -10.03 15.82 -29.80
N ASN A 135 -10.30 17.12 -29.75
CA ASN A 135 -10.21 18.00 -30.91
C ASN A 135 -8.92 18.83 -30.95
N ASN A 136 -8.04 18.69 -29.95
CA ASN A 136 -6.80 19.44 -29.86
C ASN A 136 -5.69 18.67 -30.57
N VAL A 137 -5.21 19.19 -31.69
CA VAL A 137 -4.03 18.64 -32.37
C VAL A 137 -2.78 19.20 -31.71
N ARG A 138 -1.89 18.33 -31.22
CA ARG A 138 -0.58 18.74 -30.67
C ARG A 138 0.47 18.71 -31.76
N LEU A 139 1.07 19.86 -32.02
CA LEU A 139 2.17 20.05 -32.95
C LEU A 139 3.48 20.01 -32.15
N LEU A 140 4.22 18.91 -32.24
CA LEU A 140 5.48 18.70 -31.52
C LEU A 140 6.67 18.80 -32.49
N GLY A 141 7.78 19.40 -32.05
CA GLY A 141 9.02 19.46 -32.81
C GLY A 141 9.14 20.64 -33.79
N PHE A 142 8.32 21.68 -33.66
CA PHE A 142 8.56 22.94 -34.36
C PHE A 142 9.68 23.69 -33.63
N LEU A 143 10.67 24.20 -34.38
CA LEU A 143 11.68 25.09 -33.83
C LEU A 143 10.99 26.40 -33.44
N GLU A 144 11.18 26.85 -32.20
CA GLU A 144 10.65 28.14 -31.75
C GLU A 144 11.17 29.27 -32.67
N GLY A 145 10.27 30.14 -33.13
CA GLY A 145 10.61 31.29 -33.98
C GLY A 145 10.48 31.11 -35.49
N ILE A 146 10.14 29.91 -35.99
CA ILE A 146 9.83 29.70 -37.43
C ILE A 146 8.41 30.10 -37.81
N GLU A 147 7.58 30.44 -36.81
CA GLU A 147 6.15 30.66 -36.95
C GLU A 147 5.80 31.97 -37.68
N GLY A 148 6.80 32.85 -37.90
CA GLY A 148 6.59 34.16 -38.48
C GLY A 148 5.61 35.00 -37.63
N GLU A 149 4.87 35.90 -38.28
CA GLU A 149 3.83 36.71 -37.61
C GLU A 149 2.50 35.95 -37.47
N ASP A 150 2.28 34.88 -38.25
CA ASP A 150 1.06 34.08 -38.25
C ASP A 150 1.32 32.58 -38.52
N MET A 151 1.04 31.76 -37.50
CA MET A 151 1.16 30.30 -37.52
C MET A 151 0.25 29.66 -38.60
N PHE A 152 -0.93 30.23 -38.87
CA PHE A 152 -1.80 29.73 -39.93
C PHE A 152 -1.15 29.89 -41.30
N SER A 153 -0.57 31.05 -41.58
CA SER A 153 0.15 31.31 -42.82
C SER A 153 1.31 30.33 -43.04
N TYR A 154 2.03 29.97 -41.96
CA TYR A 154 3.07 28.92 -42.03
C TYR A 154 2.48 27.55 -42.41
N PHE A 155 1.39 27.11 -41.77
CA PHE A 155 0.72 25.85 -42.10
C PHE A 155 0.12 25.83 -43.51
N LEU A 156 -0.44 26.96 -43.99
CA LEU A 156 -0.90 27.07 -45.37
C LEU A 156 0.25 26.91 -46.35
N SER A 157 1.43 27.46 -46.05
CA SER A 157 2.64 27.33 -46.89
C SER A 157 3.17 25.89 -46.95
N LEU A 158 3.12 25.16 -45.84
CA LEU A 158 3.48 23.73 -45.82
C LEU A 158 2.46 22.91 -46.61
N ARG A 159 1.16 23.22 -46.47
CA ARG A 159 0.09 22.55 -47.21
C ARG A 159 0.19 22.79 -48.71
N THR A 160 0.55 23.99 -49.16
CA THR A 160 0.75 24.27 -50.60
C THR A 160 1.97 23.53 -51.14
N ARG A 161 3.07 23.42 -50.39
CA ARG A 161 4.24 22.62 -50.80
C ARG A 161 3.96 21.12 -50.84
N LEU A 162 3.08 20.62 -49.98
CA LEU A 162 2.67 19.22 -49.95
C LEU A 162 1.57 18.85 -50.97
N ARG A 163 0.96 19.81 -51.67
CA ARG A 163 -0.02 19.59 -52.76
C ARG A 163 0.63 19.25 -54.10
N HIS A 164 1.73 18.50 -54.11
CA HIS A 164 2.21 17.90 -55.36
C HIS A 164 1.19 16.83 -55.81
N PRO A 165 0.78 16.76 -57.09
CA PRO A 165 -0.30 15.88 -57.55
C PRO A 165 -0.10 14.40 -57.19
N ASP A 166 1.16 13.98 -57.02
CA ASP A 166 1.53 12.59 -56.73
C ASP A 166 1.88 12.30 -55.27
N VAL A 167 1.67 13.25 -54.35
CA VAL A 167 2.02 13.10 -52.93
C VAL A 167 0.76 13.16 -52.06
N LYS A 168 0.38 12.02 -51.50
CA LYS A 168 -0.62 11.96 -50.42
C LYS A 168 0.08 12.09 -49.09
N PHE A 169 -0.47 12.85 -48.14
CA PHE A 169 0.10 12.95 -46.81
C PHE A 169 -0.97 12.86 -45.72
N SER A 170 -0.59 12.36 -44.55
CA SER A 170 -1.41 12.33 -43.35
C SER A 170 -0.52 12.47 -42.13
N LEU A 171 -0.97 13.20 -41.13
CA LEU A 171 -0.28 13.37 -39.86
C LEU A 171 -0.91 12.42 -38.83
N PHE A 172 -0.09 11.58 -38.20
CA PHE A 172 -0.50 10.65 -37.15
C PHE A 172 0.11 11.04 -35.81
N GLU A 173 -0.61 10.79 -34.72
CA GLU A 173 -0.07 10.95 -33.37
C GLU A 173 0.94 9.83 -33.03
N PRO A 174 2.01 10.12 -32.25
CA PRO A 174 2.42 11.42 -31.70
C PRO A 174 3.48 12.10 -32.61
N GLY A 175 3.05 12.76 -33.70
CA GLY A 175 3.96 13.55 -34.55
C GLY A 175 4.66 12.76 -35.66
N ARG A 176 4.04 11.72 -36.20
CA ARG A 176 4.55 10.97 -37.35
C ARG A 176 3.91 11.46 -38.63
N MET A 177 4.70 11.92 -39.59
CA MET A 177 4.16 12.29 -40.90
C MET A 177 4.28 11.12 -41.86
N TRP A 178 3.13 10.66 -42.36
CA TRP A 178 3.06 9.68 -43.42
C TRP A 178 2.94 10.39 -44.76
N THR A 179 3.77 10.01 -45.72
CA THR A 179 3.64 10.44 -47.11
C THR A 179 3.65 9.24 -48.03
N THR A 180 2.86 9.30 -49.10
CA THR A 180 2.88 8.31 -50.17
C THR A 180 3.28 9.00 -51.46
N LYS A 181 4.44 8.63 -52.02
CA LYS A 181 4.89 9.07 -53.35
C LYS A 181 5.09 7.84 -54.23
N ASN A 182 4.53 7.85 -55.45
CA ASN A 182 4.68 6.76 -56.42
C ASN A 182 4.34 5.37 -55.85
N GLY A 183 3.30 5.29 -55.03
CA GLY A 183 2.87 4.04 -54.36
C GLY A 183 3.76 3.58 -53.20
N LYS A 184 4.86 4.29 -52.89
CA LYS A 184 5.71 4.02 -51.74
C LYS A 184 5.35 4.92 -50.58
N SER A 185 5.02 4.28 -49.47
CA SER A 185 4.74 4.93 -48.19
C SER A 185 6.03 5.15 -47.41
N LEU A 186 6.30 6.41 -47.05
CA LEU A 186 7.43 6.82 -46.23
C LEU A 186 6.89 7.46 -44.95
N ASN A 187 7.48 7.06 -43.81
CA ASN A 187 7.14 7.58 -42.50
C ASN A 187 8.31 8.41 -41.97
N PHE A 188 8.02 9.66 -41.60
CA PHE A 188 9.00 10.58 -41.04
C PHE A 188 8.67 10.83 -39.58
N TYR A 189 9.68 10.65 -38.73
CA TYR A 189 9.62 10.90 -37.28
C TYR A 189 10.27 12.23 -36.91
N ASN A 190 11.06 12.82 -37.83
CA ASN A 190 11.78 14.07 -37.64
C ASN A 190 11.42 15.04 -38.78
N PRO A 191 11.11 16.32 -38.49
CA PRO A 191 10.86 17.33 -39.52
C PRO A 191 12.03 17.54 -40.49
N GLU A 192 13.28 17.34 -40.06
CA GLU A 192 14.46 17.52 -40.94
C GLU A 192 14.55 16.45 -42.04
N ASP A 193 14.24 15.20 -41.72
CA ASP A 193 14.22 14.10 -42.70
C ASP A 193 13.14 14.33 -43.77
N LEU A 194 11.98 14.84 -43.32
CA LEU A 194 10.90 15.23 -44.21
C LEU A 194 11.32 16.41 -45.10
N ARG A 195 11.99 17.41 -44.54
CA ARG A 195 12.48 18.56 -45.30
C ARG A 195 13.47 18.13 -46.37
N ALA A 196 14.46 17.31 -46.03
CA ALA A 196 15.43 16.76 -46.97
C ALA A 196 14.73 15.95 -48.07
N PHE A 197 13.70 15.17 -47.72
CA PHE A 197 12.88 14.47 -48.69
C PHE A 197 12.18 15.43 -49.66
N LEU A 198 11.55 16.50 -49.15
CA LEU A 198 10.85 17.50 -49.98
C LEU A 198 11.79 18.30 -50.87
N GLU A 199 13.00 18.63 -50.38
CA GLU A 199 14.03 19.30 -51.18
C GLU A 199 14.50 18.39 -52.34
N GLY A 200 14.69 17.09 -52.08
CA GLY A 200 15.00 16.11 -53.12
C GLY A 200 13.87 15.89 -54.15
N LEU A 201 12.61 16.21 -53.83
CA LEU A 201 11.51 16.18 -54.81
C LEU A 201 11.66 17.29 -55.85
N HIS A 202 12.13 18.47 -55.43
CA HIS A 202 12.21 19.63 -56.30
C HIS A 202 13.29 19.46 -57.38
N ASP A 203 14.42 18.81 -57.03
CA ASP A 203 15.50 18.51 -57.99
C ASP A 203 15.10 17.48 -59.06
N GLN A 204 14.24 16.50 -58.72
CA GLN A 204 13.76 15.50 -59.67
C GLN A 204 12.80 16.08 -60.71
N SER A 205 12.01 17.09 -60.34
CA SER A 205 11.14 17.79 -61.27
C SER A 205 11.94 18.62 -62.29
N GLN A 206 13.05 19.23 -61.88
CA GLN A 206 13.92 20.02 -62.78
C GLN A 206 14.73 19.15 -63.76
N THR A 207 15.17 17.96 -63.34
CA THR A 207 15.95 17.07 -64.22
C THR A 207 15.12 16.42 -65.33
N MET A 208 13.83 16.15 -65.10
CA MET A 208 12.94 15.67 -66.18
C MET A 208 12.60 16.76 -67.20
N GLU A 209 12.60 18.04 -66.82
CA GLU A 209 12.37 19.16 -67.75
C GLU A 209 13.58 19.42 -68.66
N MET A 210 14.83 19.23 -68.19
CA MET A 210 16.03 19.39 -69.02
C MET A 210 16.26 18.24 -70.03
N THR A 211 15.75 17.04 -69.76
CA THR A 211 15.97 15.87 -70.63
C THR A 211 14.98 15.80 -71.80
N ALA A 212 13.93 16.63 -71.80
CA ALA A 212 12.92 16.67 -72.85
C ALA A 212 13.28 17.56 -74.07
N GLN A 213 14.49 18.14 -74.13
CA GLN A 213 14.91 19.06 -75.21
C GLN A 213 16.13 18.61 -76.03
N THR A 214 16.47 17.31 -76.07
CA THR A 214 17.50 16.81 -77.01
C THR A 214 16.93 15.70 -77.90
N PRO A 215 16.71 15.93 -79.20
CA PRO A 215 16.39 14.87 -80.14
C PRO A 215 17.67 14.04 -80.37
N LEU A 216 17.73 12.86 -79.76
CA LEU A 216 18.79 11.89 -80.05
C LEU A 216 18.41 11.08 -81.29
N ASP A 217 19.25 11.22 -82.31
CA ASP A 217 19.19 10.55 -83.60
C ASP A 217 19.43 9.03 -83.40
N ILE A 218 18.49 8.23 -83.90
CA ILE A 218 18.40 6.78 -83.68
C ILE A 218 19.20 6.08 -84.77
N ARG A 219 20.53 6.02 -84.65
CA ARG A 219 21.36 5.01 -85.34
C ARG A 219 22.54 4.64 -84.45
N ASP A 220 22.72 3.33 -84.30
CA ASP A 220 23.84 2.64 -83.66
C ASP A 220 23.66 2.28 -82.17
N LEU A 221 22.96 1.16 -81.94
CA LEU A 221 23.15 0.30 -80.76
C LEU A 221 23.42 -1.14 -81.21
N PRO A 222 24.52 -1.77 -80.75
CA PRO A 222 24.78 -3.19 -80.96
C PRO A 222 23.98 -4.04 -79.96
N SER A 223 23.42 -5.12 -80.51
CA SER A 223 22.80 -6.24 -79.81
C SER A 223 23.83 -7.02 -79.00
N GLY A 224 23.56 -7.30 -77.72
CA GLY A 224 24.40 -8.24 -76.98
C GLY A 224 24.08 -8.40 -75.49
N ALA A 225 23.72 -9.65 -75.15
CA ALA A 225 23.86 -10.32 -73.86
C ALA A 225 22.90 -9.95 -72.72
N GLY A 226 21.97 -10.88 -72.47
CA GLY A 226 21.14 -10.92 -71.28
C GLY A 226 21.87 -11.48 -70.06
N HIS A 227 21.42 -11.04 -68.89
CA HIS A 227 21.52 -11.77 -67.63
C HIS A 227 20.20 -11.58 -66.86
N PRO A 228 19.63 -12.65 -66.27
CA PRO A 228 18.46 -12.54 -65.42
C PRO A 228 18.88 -12.07 -64.02
N VAL A 229 18.33 -10.94 -63.56
CA VAL A 229 18.45 -10.49 -62.17
C VAL A 229 17.35 -11.16 -61.36
N THR A 230 17.75 -12.11 -60.51
CA THR A 230 16.93 -12.69 -59.45
C THR A 230 16.63 -11.66 -58.37
N VAL A 231 15.34 -11.41 -58.12
CA VAL A 231 14.84 -10.61 -57.00
C VAL A 231 14.71 -11.53 -55.79
N SER A 232 15.50 -11.28 -54.74
CA SER A 232 15.36 -11.94 -53.44
C SER A 232 14.43 -11.11 -52.54
N GLU A 233 13.25 -11.65 -52.22
CA GLU A 233 12.39 -11.18 -51.14
C GLU A 233 13.04 -11.50 -49.78
N THR A 234 13.39 -10.48 -49.01
CA THR A 234 13.71 -10.62 -47.60
C THR A 234 12.50 -10.19 -46.77
N GLU A 235 11.76 -11.17 -46.26
CA GLU A 235 10.75 -10.99 -45.21
C GLU A 235 11.41 -10.54 -43.91
N GLY A 236 11.18 -9.28 -43.52
CA GLY A 236 11.61 -8.72 -42.25
C GLY A 236 10.70 -9.15 -41.10
N ARG A 237 11.01 -10.29 -40.46
CA ARG A 237 10.39 -10.73 -39.20
C ARG A 237 11.03 -9.96 -38.03
N PHE A 238 10.29 -9.03 -37.42
CA PHE A 238 10.72 -8.35 -36.19
C PHE A 238 10.74 -9.34 -35.01
N THR A 239 11.92 -9.79 -34.62
CA THR A 239 12.19 -10.34 -33.29
C THR A 239 12.38 -9.20 -32.30
N ILE A 240 11.46 -9.09 -31.33
CA ILE A 240 11.60 -8.19 -30.19
C ILE A 240 12.63 -8.81 -29.24
N ASP A 241 13.70 -8.07 -28.97
CA ASP A 241 14.78 -8.46 -28.07
C ASP A 241 14.26 -8.55 -26.61
N PRO A 242 14.33 -9.72 -25.95
CA PRO A 242 13.84 -9.91 -24.58
C PRO A 242 14.63 -9.12 -23.52
N GLN A 243 15.79 -8.53 -23.84
CA GLN A 243 16.60 -7.80 -22.85
C GLN A 243 16.06 -6.40 -22.49
N THR A 244 15.24 -5.77 -23.33
CA THR A 244 14.64 -4.46 -23.01
C THR A 244 13.49 -4.57 -22.02
N ARG A 245 12.81 -5.72 -21.93
CA ARG A 245 11.69 -5.93 -21.01
C ARG A 245 12.10 -6.06 -19.54
N GLY A 246 13.35 -6.46 -19.26
CA GLY A 246 13.87 -6.57 -17.89
C GLY A 246 14.15 -5.23 -17.22
N ARG A 247 14.60 -4.23 -17.98
CA ARG A 247 15.00 -2.91 -17.44
C ARG A 247 13.82 -2.05 -17.01
N ASP A 248 12.66 -2.20 -17.62
CA ASP A 248 11.46 -1.47 -17.23
C ASP A 248 10.80 -2.03 -15.97
N LEU A 249 10.93 -3.35 -15.73
CA LEU A 249 10.48 -3.98 -14.49
C LEU A 249 11.35 -3.60 -13.28
N GLU A 250 12.68 -3.48 -13.44
CA GLU A 250 13.58 -3.00 -12.37
C GLU A 250 13.33 -1.53 -11.99
N ARG A 251 12.92 -0.70 -12.95
CA ARG A 251 12.52 0.69 -12.67
C ARG A 251 11.19 0.76 -11.92
N LEU A 252 10.28 -0.17 -12.18
CA LEU A 252 9.00 -0.24 -11.49
C LEU A 252 9.17 -0.71 -10.04
N THR A 253 10.02 -1.71 -9.78
CA THR A 253 10.25 -2.22 -8.41
C THR A 253 10.97 -1.22 -7.51
N LYS A 254 11.93 -0.45 -8.03
CA LYS A 254 12.58 0.64 -7.27
C LYS A 254 11.60 1.72 -6.78
N ASN A 255 10.56 2.02 -7.54
CA ASN A 255 9.54 2.99 -7.14
C ASN A 255 8.63 2.50 -6.00
N TYR A 256 8.51 1.19 -5.79
CA TYR A 256 7.75 0.63 -4.66
C TYR A 256 8.58 0.67 -3.36
N ASP A 257 9.88 0.37 -3.42
CA ASP A 257 10.77 0.44 -2.24
C ASP A 257 10.89 1.86 -1.67
N ASP A 258 10.88 2.89 -2.52
CA ASP A 258 10.96 4.27 -2.06
C ASP A 258 9.61 4.77 -1.48
N ARG A 259 8.48 4.20 -1.90
CA ARG A 259 7.17 4.47 -1.28
C ARG A 259 7.07 3.93 0.15
N ASP A 260 7.59 2.72 0.40
CA ASP A 260 7.58 2.13 1.73
C ASP A 260 8.49 2.91 2.71
N LYS A 261 9.62 3.45 2.23
CA LYS A 261 10.47 4.34 3.05
C LYS A 261 9.78 5.66 3.39
N VAL A 262 8.99 6.23 2.47
CA VAL A 262 8.21 7.45 2.74
C VAL A 262 7.12 7.18 3.77
N LEU A 263 6.40 6.05 3.66
CA LEU A 263 5.40 5.65 4.65
C LEU A 263 6.02 5.40 6.03
N GLN A 264 7.20 4.77 6.09
CA GLN A 264 7.92 4.53 7.34
C GLN A 264 8.45 5.84 7.96
N GLY A 265 8.89 6.80 7.15
CA GLY A 265 9.27 8.15 7.59
C GLY A 265 8.09 8.95 8.15
N MET A 266 6.92 8.88 7.50
CA MET A 266 5.71 9.54 7.99
C MET A 266 5.23 8.95 9.33
N ALA A 267 5.28 7.63 9.49
CA ALA A 267 4.92 6.97 10.74
C ALA A 267 5.82 7.38 11.93
N MET A 268 7.12 7.60 11.68
CA MET A 268 8.06 8.09 12.69
C MET A 268 7.78 9.55 13.09
N HIS A 269 7.35 10.40 12.16
CA HIS A 269 7.06 11.80 12.47
C HIS A 269 5.81 11.97 13.35
N THR A 270 4.80 11.11 13.18
CA THR A 270 3.59 11.13 14.02
C THR A 270 3.90 10.77 15.48
N GLN A 271 4.85 9.87 15.72
CA GLN A 271 5.26 9.49 17.09
C GLN A 271 6.03 10.60 17.83
N ILE A 272 6.72 11.48 17.10
CA ILE A 272 7.43 12.62 17.70
C ILE A 272 6.42 13.70 18.14
N SER A 273 5.37 13.94 17.35
CA SER A 273 4.36 14.95 17.67
C SER A 273 3.51 14.62 18.89
N ASP A 274 3.29 13.35 19.21
CA ASP A 274 2.52 12.95 20.39
C ASP A 274 3.36 12.94 21.67
N ARG A 275 4.69 12.88 21.56
CA ARG A 275 5.59 12.97 22.72
C ARG A 275 5.62 14.38 23.32
N ASP A 276 5.50 15.42 22.48
CA ASP A 276 5.50 16.82 22.94
C ASP A 276 4.20 17.27 23.63
N LYS A 277 3.07 16.60 23.37
CA LYS A 277 1.79 16.91 24.04
C LYS A 277 1.72 16.42 25.49
N SER A 278 2.70 15.61 25.94
CA SER A 278 2.77 15.12 27.32
C SER A 278 3.54 16.05 28.27
N ARG A 279 4.13 17.16 27.78
CA ARG A 279 4.74 18.17 28.64
C ARG A 279 3.63 18.97 29.34
N SER A 280 3.44 18.67 30.62
CA SER A 280 2.46 19.32 31.49
C SER A 280 2.65 20.85 31.49
N PRO A 281 1.55 21.63 31.47
CA PRO A 281 1.64 23.09 31.49
C PRO A 281 2.29 23.54 32.80
N LEU A 282 3.34 24.35 32.68
CA LEU A 282 4.04 24.97 33.79
C LEU A 282 3.03 25.70 34.71
N LYS A 283 3.04 25.30 35.97
CA LYS A 283 2.20 25.85 37.04
C LYS A 283 2.49 27.36 37.18
N PRO A 284 1.48 28.25 37.10
CA PRO A 284 1.72 29.69 37.21
C PRO A 284 2.23 30.02 38.62
N MET A 285 3.43 30.60 38.70
CA MET A 285 3.99 31.11 39.94
C MET A 285 3.13 32.29 40.41
N ALA A 286 2.65 32.20 41.65
CA ALA A 286 1.94 33.28 42.32
C ALA A 286 2.84 34.50 42.47
N ALA A 287 2.30 35.67 42.16
CA ALA A 287 2.97 36.96 42.34
C ALA A 287 3.17 37.26 43.84
N PRO A 288 4.32 37.82 44.24
CA PRO A 288 4.54 38.22 45.62
C PRO A 288 3.81 39.53 45.91
N THR A 289 3.12 39.55 47.05
CA THR A 289 2.57 40.74 47.72
C THR A 289 3.66 41.63 48.30
#